data_AF-A0A956DJG2-F1
#
_entry.id   AF-A0A956DJG2-F1
#
_cell.length_a   1.000
_cell.length_b   1.000
_cell.length_c   1.000
_cell.angle_alpha   90.00
_cell.angle_beta   90.00
_cell.angle_gamma   90.00
#
_symmetry.space_group_name_H-M   'P 1'
#
loop_
_entity.id
_entity.type
_entity.pdbx_description
1 polymer ?
#
loop_
_entity_poly.entity_id
_entity_poly.type
_entity_poly.pdbx_seq_one_letter_code
_entity_poly.pdbx_strand_id
1 'polypeptide(L)'
;MLEEYRRHVAERAQQGIVPLPLSPAETKSLTELLLAPPAGEEELLLDLLGERVPPGVDAAAYVKAEFLGKIARGELSSPLVSKERAVELLGTMLGGYNVAPLVGLLEDAGLGELAATQLEGILLVADAFDKVVALAKGGNDNAKRVLQSWADGEWFSRRPTLPETITLTVFKVSGETNTDDLSP
;
A
#
# COMPACT_ATOMS: atom_id res chain seq x y z
N MET A 1 -1.60 -22.34 -2.64
CA MET A 1 -1.01 -21.00 -2.43
C MET A 1 0.41 -21.05 -1.90
N LEU A 2 0.71 -21.26 -0.60
CA LEU A 2 2.09 -21.13 -0.07
C LEU A 2 3.12 -22.06 -0.73
N GLU A 3 2.79 -23.33 -0.96
CA GLU A 3 3.69 -24.27 -1.65
C GLU A 3 3.94 -23.86 -3.11
N GLU A 4 2.89 -23.45 -3.81
CA GLU A 4 2.98 -22.98 -5.20
C GLU A 4 3.80 -21.68 -5.29
N TYR A 5 3.59 -20.76 -4.34
CA TYR A 5 4.37 -19.53 -4.22
C TYR A 5 5.86 -19.83 -4.02
N ARG A 6 6.19 -20.75 -3.10
CA ARG A 6 7.59 -21.17 -2.87
C ARG A 6 8.21 -21.82 -4.11
N ARG A 7 7.46 -22.64 -4.83
CA ARG A 7 7.92 -23.22 -6.11
C ARG A 7 8.22 -22.11 -7.13
N HIS A 8 7.33 -21.14 -7.28
CA HIS A 8 7.53 -19.99 -8.16
C HIS A 8 8.75 -19.14 -7.76
N VAL A 9 8.94 -18.90 -6.46
CA VAL A 9 10.15 -18.21 -5.94
C VAL A 9 11.41 -18.97 -6.35
N ALA A 10 11.45 -20.29 -6.18
CA ALA A 10 12.60 -21.10 -6.57
C ALA A 10 12.85 -21.09 -8.10
N GLU A 11 11.78 -21.19 -8.91
CA GLU A 11 11.87 -21.12 -10.37
C GLU A 11 12.43 -19.77 -10.87
N ARG A 12 12.02 -18.67 -10.23
CA ARG A 12 12.47 -17.31 -10.56
C ARG A 12 13.90 -17.06 -10.12
N ALA A 13 14.27 -17.58 -8.95
CA ALA A 13 15.64 -17.50 -8.43
C ALA A 13 16.65 -18.22 -9.34
N GLN A 14 16.27 -19.31 -10.01
CA GLN A 14 17.12 -19.98 -11.02
C GLN A 14 17.48 -19.07 -12.20
N GLN A 15 16.70 -18.02 -12.46
CA GLN A 15 16.94 -17.02 -13.49
C GLN A 15 17.54 -15.72 -12.93
N GLY A 16 17.82 -15.66 -11.62
CA GLY A 16 18.35 -14.45 -10.96
C GLY A 16 17.33 -13.31 -10.85
N ILE A 17 16.03 -13.60 -10.96
CA ILE A 17 14.96 -12.59 -10.90
C ILE A 17 14.03 -12.85 -9.71
N VAL A 18 13.33 -11.79 -9.29
CA VAL A 18 12.36 -11.84 -8.19
C VAL A 18 11.05 -12.54 -8.60
N PRO A 19 10.27 -13.09 -7.64
CA PRO A 19 8.93 -13.58 -7.93
C PRO A 19 8.02 -12.47 -8.46
N LEU A 20 7.04 -12.85 -9.28
CA LEU A 20 5.95 -11.94 -9.67
C LEU A 20 5.17 -11.47 -8.43
N PRO A 21 4.55 -10.28 -8.49
CA PRO A 21 3.51 -9.89 -7.54
C PRO A 21 2.37 -10.92 -7.50
N LEU A 22 1.68 -10.98 -6.36
CA LEU A 22 0.53 -11.86 -6.17
C LEU A 22 -0.61 -11.46 -7.09
N SER A 23 -1.22 -12.46 -7.71
CA SER A 23 -2.47 -12.34 -8.44
C SER A 23 -3.65 -12.05 -7.48
N PRO A 24 -4.83 -11.66 -8.00
CA PRO A 24 -6.03 -11.50 -7.17
C PRO A 24 -6.44 -12.78 -6.45
N ALA A 25 -6.28 -13.94 -7.10
CA ALA A 25 -6.60 -15.24 -6.52
C ALA A 25 -5.64 -15.60 -5.38
N GLU A 26 -4.33 -15.42 -5.57
CA GLU A 26 -3.34 -15.64 -4.51
C GLU A 26 -3.53 -14.66 -3.36
N THR A 27 -3.84 -13.40 -3.64
CA THR A 27 -4.13 -12.39 -2.60
C THR A 27 -5.37 -12.77 -1.80
N LYS A 28 -6.41 -13.32 -2.43
CA LYS A 28 -7.58 -13.85 -1.72
C LYS A 28 -7.22 -15.04 -0.83
N SER A 29 -6.45 -16.00 -1.33
CA SER A 29 -5.99 -17.12 -0.49
C SER A 29 -5.10 -16.64 0.67
N LEU A 30 -4.28 -15.61 0.45
CA LEU A 30 -3.49 -14.98 1.51
C LEU A 30 -4.38 -14.37 2.59
N THR A 31 -5.46 -13.66 2.23
CA THR A 31 -6.36 -13.06 3.22
C THR A 31 -7.12 -14.11 4.03
N GLU A 32 -7.46 -15.25 3.43
CA GLU A 32 -8.04 -16.40 4.14
C GLU A 32 -7.03 -17.00 5.14
N LEU A 33 -5.75 -17.18 4.75
CA LEU A 33 -4.70 -17.65 5.65
C LEU A 33 -4.45 -16.67 6.81
N LEU A 34 -4.55 -15.36 6.57
CA LEU A 34 -4.36 -14.36 7.62
C LEU A 34 -5.46 -14.41 8.70
N LEU A 35 -6.64 -14.97 8.43
CA LEU A 35 -7.69 -15.17 9.44
C LEU A 35 -7.36 -16.33 10.39
N ALA A 36 -6.64 -17.35 9.90
CA ALA A 36 -6.24 -18.53 10.65
C ALA A 36 -4.85 -18.99 10.20
N PRO A 37 -3.76 -18.29 10.62
CA PRO A 37 -2.43 -18.53 10.09
C PRO A 37 -1.90 -19.91 10.50
N PRO A 38 -1.29 -20.66 9.57
CA PRO A 38 -0.52 -21.84 9.93
C PRO A 38 0.67 -21.45 10.81
N ALA A 39 0.98 -22.30 11.79
CA ALA A 39 2.11 -22.05 12.70
C ALA A 39 3.44 -22.00 11.93
N GLY A 40 4.26 -20.98 12.22
CA GLY A 40 5.57 -20.80 11.59
C GLY A 40 5.53 -20.09 10.23
N GLU A 41 4.35 -19.66 9.78
CA GLU A 41 4.17 -18.93 8.51
C GLU A 41 3.93 -17.42 8.72
N GLU A 42 3.93 -16.94 9.96
CA GLU A 42 3.44 -15.60 10.32
C GLU A 42 4.23 -14.49 9.62
N GLU A 43 5.55 -14.56 9.64
CA GLU A 43 6.43 -13.57 9.01
C GLU A 43 6.26 -13.55 7.48
N LEU A 44 6.16 -14.73 6.87
CA LEU A 44 5.95 -14.85 5.43
C LEU A 44 4.60 -14.25 5.02
N LEU A 45 3.51 -14.54 5.74
CA LEU A 45 2.19 -13.99 5.43
C LEU A 45 2.18 -12.46 5.54
N LEU A 46 2.87 -11.89 6.53
CA LEU A 46 2.99 -10.44 6.69
C LEU A 46 3.83 -9.80 5.58
N ASP A 47 4.95 -10.42 5.16
CA ASP A 47 5.76 -9.96 4.02
C ASP A 47 4.94 -9.99 2.72
N LEU A 48 4.23 -11.08 2.46
CA LEU A 48 3.37 -11.22 1.29
C LEU A 48 2.31 -10.12 1.23
N LEU A 49 1.66 -9.85 2.38
CA LEU A 49 0.64 -8.81 2.48
C LEU A 49 1.23 -7.41 2.31
N GLY A 50 2.39 -7.14 2.91
CA GLY A 50 3.06 -5.84 2.88
C GLY A 50 3.63 -5.51 1.51
N GLU A 51 4.37 -6.45 0.92
CA GLU A 51 5.37 -6.18 -0.11
C GLU A 51 5.11 -6.88 -1.46
N ARG A 52 4.16 -7.83 -1.51
CA ARG A 52 3.95 -8.66 -2.72
C ARG A 52 2.61 -8.45 -3.42
N VAL A 53 1.76 -7.55 -2.93
CA VAL A 53 0.51 -7.17 -3.61
C VAL A 53 0.72 -5.84 -4.34
N PRO A 54 0.39 -5.74 -5.65
CA PRO A 54 0.42 -4.47 -6.37
C PRO A 54 -0.40 -3.38 -5.67
N PRO A 55 0.05 -2.10 -5.67
CA PRO A 55 -0.73 -0.98 -5.15
C PRO A 55 -1.77 -0.49 -6.18
N GLY A 56 -2.49 0.59 -5.86
CA GLY A 56 -3.33 1.26 -6.84
C GLY A 56 -4.70 0.62 -7.06
N VAL A 57 -5.10 0.54 -8.32
CA VAL A 57 -6.39 0.00 -8.79
C VAL A 57 -6.27 -1.40 -9.42
N ASP A 58 -5.18 -2.11 -9.12
CA ASP A 58 -5.03 -3.51 -9.52
C ASP A 58 -6.09 -4.40 -8.83
N ALA A 59 -6.49 -5.49 -9.48
CA ALA A 59 -7.50 -6.39 -8.93
C ALA A 59 -7.03 -7.09 -7.63
N ALA A 60 -5.74 -7.32 -7.43
CA ALA A 60 -5.19 -7.82 -6.18
C ALA A 60 -5.19 -6.73 -5.10
N ALA A 61 -4.92 -5.48 -5.48
CA ALA A 61 -5.04 -4.33 -4.58
C ALA A 61 -6.47 -4.17 -4.05
N TYR A 62 -7.48 -4.41 -4.89
CA TYR A 62 -8.89 -4.42 -4.46
C TYR A 62 -9.13 -5.41 -3.32
N VAL A 63 -8.69 -6.66 -3.50
CA VAL A 63 -8.84 -7.73 -2.48
C VAL A 63 -8.13 -7.36 -1.18
N LYS A 64 -6.90 -6.84 -1.27
CA LYS A 64 -6.13 -6.38 -0.10
C LYS A 64 -6.84 -5.22 0.62
N ALA A 65 -7.28 -4.20 -0.10
CA ALA A 65 -7.95 -3.04 0.48
C ALA A 65 -9.28 -3.41 1.15
N GLU A 66 -10.06 -4.32 0.54
CA GLU A 66 -11.30 -4.81 1.13
C GLU A 66 -11.05 -5.55 2.45
N PHE A 67 -10.07 -6.46 2.46
CA PHE A 67 -9.68 -7.20 3.67
C PHE A 67 -9.20 -6.26 4.78
N LEU A 68 -8.26 -5.36 4.48
CA LEU A 68 -7.72 -4.43 5.47
C LEU A 68 -8.79 -3.46 6.00
N GLY A 69 -9.69 -2.97 5.14
CA GLY A 69 -10.82 -2.14 5.54
C GLY A 69 -11.76 -2.86 6.51
N LYS A 70 -12.04 -4.15 6.25
CA LYS A 70 -12.85 -4.99 7.15
C LYS A 70 -12.16 -5.25 8.50
N ILE A 71 -10.85 -5.47 8.51
CA ILE A 71 -10.06 -5.61 9.76
C ILE A 71 -10.12 -4.30 10.55
N ALA A 72 -9.84 -3.16 9.92
CA ALA A 72 -9.86 -1.85 10.57
C ALA A 72 -11.23 -1.52 11.20
N ARG A 73 -12.34 -1.84 10.51
CA ARG A 73 -13.70 -1.68 11.04
C ARG A 73 -14.13 -2.75 12.04
N GLY A 74 -13.32 -3.79 12.24
CA GLY A 74 -13.62 -4.91 13.15
C GLY A 74 -14.70 -5.87 12.63
N GLU A 75 -14.97 -5.87 11.32
CA GLU A 75 -15.86 -6.85 10.66
C GLU A 75 -15.16 -8.21 10.49
N LEU A 76 -13.83 -8.19 10.38
CA LEU A 76 -12.97 -9.36 10.40
C LEU A 76 -11.93 -9.22 11.52
N SER A 77 -11.33 -10.34 11.92
CA SER A 77 -10.22 -10.37 12.87
C SER A 77 -9.14 -11.32 12.36
N SER A 78 -7.88 -10.89 12.52
CA SER A 78 -6.69 -11.67 12.24
C SER A 78 -5.81 -11.65 13.49
N PRO A 79 -5.20 -12.77 13.90
CA PRO A 79 -4.21 -12.76 14.99
C PRO A 79 -2.90 -12.06 14.61
N LEU A 80 -2.65 -11.78 13.32
CA LEU A 80 -1.40 -11.17 12.84
C LEU A 80 -1.56 -9.69 12.45
N VAL A 81 -2.78 -9.23 12.15
CA VAL A 81 -3.04 -7.87 11.69
C VAL A 81 -4.02 -7.19 12.63
N SER A 82 -3.51 -6.27 13.46
CA SER A 82 -4.34 -5.40 14.30
C SER A 82 -5.12 -4.39 13.46
N LYS A 83 -6.07 -3.70 14.07
CA LYS A 83 -6.82 -2.63 13.41
C LYS A 83 -5.90 -1.50 12.96
N GLU A 84 -4.98 -1.09 13.83
CA GLU A 84 -3.99 -0.04 13.57
C GLU A 84 -3.07 -0.47 12.44
N ARG A 85 -2.57 -1.71 12.49
CA ARG A 85 -1.72 -2.25 11.42
C ARG A 85 -2.45 -2.31 10.08
N ALA A 86 -3.75 -2.58 10.08
CA ALA A 86 -4.54 -2.55 8.85
C ALA A 86 -4.64 -1.13 8.26
N VAL A 87 -4.79 -0.11 9.10
CA VAL A 87 -4.79 1.30 8.67
C VAL A 87 -3.43 1.71 8.11
N GLU A 88 -2.33 1.34 8.76
CA GLU A 88 -0.98 1.57 8.24
C GLU A 88 -0.76 0.92 6.87
N LEU A 89 -1.18 -0.34 6.71
CA LEU A 89 -1.06 -1.06 5.44
C LEU A 89 -1.95 -0.47 4.34
N LEU A 90 -3.12 0.08 4.67
CA LEU A 90 -3.91 0.87 3.72
C LEU A 90 -3.14 2.12 3.28
N GLY A 91 -2.38 2.75 4.18
CA GLY A 91 -1.55 3.91 3.89
C GLY A 91 -0.47 3.67 2.83
N THR A 92 0.04 2.44 2.69
CA THR A 92 1.13 2.11 1.76
C THR A 92 0.67 1.78 0.34
N MET A 93 -0.64 1.74 0.08
CA MET A 93 -1.20 1.29 -1.21
C MET A 93 -1.22 2.38 -2.30
N LEU A 94 -0.51 3.50 -2.10
CA LEU A 94 -0.36 4.67 -2.99
C LEU A 94 -1.63 5.48 -3.31
N GLY A 95 -2.80 4.83 -3.37
CA GLY A 95 -4.10 5.41 -3.68
C GLY A 95 -4.98 4.43 -4.46
N GLY A 96 -6.23 4.81 -4.76
CA GLY A 96 -7.22 3.89 -5.32
C GLY A 96 -8.09 3.23 -4.24
N TYR A 97 -8.14 1.90 -4.20
CA TYR A 97 -9.11 1.17 -3.35
C TYR A 97 -8.91 1.35 -1.84
N ASN A 98 -7.72 1.76 -1.40
CA ASN A 98 -7.40 2.04 0.00
C ASN A 98 -7.97 3.38 0.51
N VAL A 99 -8.28 4.33 -0.39
CA VAL A 99 -8.66 5.70 0.00
C VAL A 99 -10.02 5.73 0.67
N ALA A 100 -11.02 5.05 0.11
CA ALA A 100 -12.37 5.06 0.68
C ALA A 100 -12.43 4.45 2.11
N PRO A 101 -11.78 3.31 2.40
CA PRO A 101 -11.62 2.82 3.77
C PRO A 101 -10.97 3.85 4.71
N LEU A 102 -9.86 4.50 4.31
CA LEU A 102 -9.18 5.49 5.15
C LEU A 102 -10.05 6.72 5.43
N VAL A 103 -10.73 7.26 4.41
CA VAL A 103 -11.64 8.40 4.59
C VAL A 103 -12.80 8.04 5.52
N GLY A 104 -13.33 6.81 5.40
CA GLY A 104 -14.39 6.32 6.28
C GLY A 104 -13.98 6.17 7.75
N LEU A 105 -12.68 6.12 8.04
CA LEU A 105 -12.15 6.03 9.40
C LEU A 105 -11.86 7.39 10.04
N LEU A 106 -11.96 8.51 9.31
CA LEU A 106 -11.66 9.84 9.85
C LEU A 106 -12.54 10.26 11.04
N GLU A 107 -13.74 9.68 11.15
CA GLU A 107 -14.68 9.87 12.27
C GLU A 107 -14.54 8.83 13.37
N ASP A 108 -13.70 7.81 13.18
CA ASP A 108 -13.50 6.76 14.18
C ASP A 108 -12.72 7.29 15.39
N ALA A 109 -13.23 7.02 16.59
CA ALA A 109 -12.68 7.55 17.83
C ALA A 109 -11.29 6.99 18.19
N GLY A 110 -10.94 5.79 17.72
CA GLY A 110 -9.66 5.15 18.00
C GLY A 110 -8.67 5.22 16.83
N LEU A 111 -9.16 5.23 15.59
CA LEU A 111 -8.36 5.13 14.38
C LEU A 111 -8.33 6.42 13.55
N GLY A 112 -9.18 7.41 13.85
CA GLY A 112 -9.31 8.62 13.01
C GLY A 112 -8.03 9.43 12.89
N GLU A 113 -7.26 9.55 13.96
CA GLU A 113 -5.96 10.22 13.92
C GLU A 113 -4.98 9.43 13.04
N LEU A 114 -4.88 8.11 13.21
CA LEU A 114 -4.01 7.27 12.38
C LEU A 114 -4.42 7.31 10.90
N ALA A 115 -5.71 7.24 10.61
CA ALA A 115 -6.24 7.31 9.25
C ALA A 115 -5.91 8.66 8.57
N ALA A 116 -6.03 9.77 9.31
CA ALA A 116 -5.60 11.07 8.82
C ALA A 116 -4.09 11.09 8.55
N THR A 117 -3.27 10.58 9.48
CA THR A 117 -1.80 10.52 9.29
C THR A 117 -1.42 9.74 8.02
N GLN A 118 -2.13 8.66 7.71
CA GLN A 118 -1.91 7.93 6.45
C GLN A 118 -2.39 8.72 5.22
N LEU A 119 -3.56 9.38 5.29
CA LEU A 119 -4.10 10.18 4.17
C LEU A 119 -3.25 11.39 3.81
N GLU A 120 -2.56 12.01 4.78
CA GLU A 120 -1.67 13.14 4.56
C GLU A 120 -0.59 12.85 3.50
N GLY A 121 -0.13 11.60 3.39
CA GLY A 121 0.86 11.16 2.42
C GLY A 121 0.30 10.65 1.08
N ILE A 122 -1.02 10.53 0.95
CA ILE A 122 -1.66 9.96 -0.25
C ILE A 122 -2.09 11.08 -1.20
N LEU A 123 -1.57 11.06 -2.43
CA LEU A 123 -1.88 12.05 -3.47
C LEU A 123 -3.00 11.62 -4.40
N LEU A 124 -3.12 10.32 -4.63
CA LEU A 124 -4.06 9.75 -5.60
C LEU A 124 -5.43 9.52 -4.95
N VAL A 125 -6.03 10.60 -4.43
CA VAL A 125 -7.32 10.56 -3.71
C VAL A 125 -8.55 10.76 -4.60
N ALA A 126 -8.38 11.28 -5.82
CA ALA A 126 -9.44 11.48 -6.81
C ALA A 126 -10.73 12.07 -6.19
N ASP A 127 -11.90 11.48 -6.47
CA ASP A 127 -13.22 11.93 -5.99
C ASP A 127 -13.38 11.86 -4.45
N ALA A 128 -12.44 11.22 -3.73
CA ALA A 128 -12.47 11.21 -2.28
C ALA A 128 -12.09 12.57 -1.67
N PHE A 129 -11.43 13.45 -2.44
CA PHE A 129 -11.11 14.81 -1.99
C PHE A 129 -12.36 15.56 -1.49
N ASP A 130 -13.44 15.54 -2.28
CA ASP A 130 -14.69 16.22 -1.92
C ASP A 130 -15.33 15.65 -0.65
N LYS A 131 -15.14 14.35 -0.39
CA LYS A 131 -15.60 13.70 0.85
C LYS A 131 -14.82 14.21 2.07
N VAL A 132 -13.50 14.34 1.95
CA VAL A 132 -12.66 14.92 3.01
C VAL A 132 -13.03 16.39 3.25
N VAL A 133 -13.28 17.17 2.19
CA VAL A 133 -13.79 18.54 2.29
C VAL A 133 -15.14 18.61 3.00
N ALA A 134 -16.07 17.72 2.66
CA ALA A 134 -17.38 17.66 3.31
C ALA A 134 -17.27 17.34 4.81
N LEU A 135 -16.43 16.36 5.19
CA LEU A 135 -16.17 16.00 6.58
C LEU A 135 -15.54 17.17 7.35
N ALA A 136 -14.56 17.86 6.78
CA ALA A 136 -13.92 19.02 7.40
C ALA A 136 -14.92 20.16 7.65
N LYS A 137 -15.79 20.46 6.66
CA LYS A 137 -16.90 21.43 6.81
C LYS A 137 -17.94 20.99 7.84
N GLY A 138 -18.14 19.69 8.00
CA GLY A 138 -18.97 19.08 9.03
C GLY A 138 -18.36 19.15 10.44
N GLY A 139 -17.14 19.65 10.58
CA GLY A 139 -16.48 19.86 11.87
C GLY A 139 -15.47 18.77 12.26
N ASN A 140 -15.22 17.77 11.41
CA ASN A 140 -14.24 16.72 11.70
C ASN A 140 -12.80 17.28 11.69
N ASP A 141 -12.12 17.23 12.84
CA ASP A 141 -10.77 17.79 13.00
C ASP A 141 -9.68 16.99 12.27
N ASN A 142 -9.84 15.66 12.16
CA ASN A 142 -8.94 14.82 11.38
C ASN A 142 -8.97 15.20 9.90
N ALA A 143 -10.15 15.42 9.33
CA ALA A 143 -10.33 15.85 7.96
C ALA A 143 -9.76 17.25 7.70
N LYS A 144 -9.95 18.20 8.64
CA LYS A 144 -9.31 19.53 8.57
C LYS A 144 -7.78 19.41 8.55
N ARG A 145 -7.21 18.54 9.39
CA ARG A 145 -5.76 18.28 9.44
C ARG A 145 -5.25 17.73 8.10
N VAL A 146 -5.94 16.76 7.51
CA VAL A 146 -5.58 16.22 6.18
C VAL A 146 -5.55 17.32 5.11
N LEU A 147 -6.60 18.15 5.04
CA LEU A 147 -6.65 19.25 4.07
C LEU A 147 -5.54 20.28 4.30
N GLN A 148 -5.23 20.60 5.55
CA GLN A 148 -4.17 21.53 5.89
C GLN A 148 -2.80 20.98 5.47
N SER A 149 -2.50 19.72 5.79
CA SER A 149 -1.27 19.04 5.36
C SER A 149 -1.12 19.01 3.83
N TRP A 150 -2.20 18.74 3.10
CA TRP A 150 -2.18 18.80 1.64
C TRP A 150 -1.95 20.21 1.11
N ALA A 151 -2.57 21.23 1.71
CA ALA A 151 -2.37 22.62 1.34
C ALA A 151 -0.94 23.12 1.62
N ASP A 152 -0.36 22.68 2.73
CA ASP A 152 1.02 23.00 3.13
C ASP A 152 2.08 22.19 2.34
N GLY A 153 1.64 21.24 1.52
CA GLY A 153 2.52 20.44 0.68
C GLY A 153 3.40 19.49 1.50
N GLU A 154 2.93 19.00 2.65
CA GLU A 154 3.74 18.14 3.53
C GLU A 154 4.13 16.81 2.89
N TRP A 155 3.28 16.29 1.99
CA TRP A 155 3.61 15.14 1.13
C TRP A 155 4.89 15.34 0.29
N PHE A 156 5.23 16.59 -0.01
CA PHE A 156 6.43 16.98 -0.74
C PHE A 156 7.58 17.31 0.23
N SER A 157 7.33 18.17 1.22
CA SER A 157 8.38 18.68 2.11
C SER A 157 8.92 17.64 3.11
N ARG A 158 8.18 16.57 3.42
CA ARG A 158 8.66 15.44 4.23
C ARG A 158 9.66 14.54 3.46
N ARG A 159 9.76 14.67 2.13
CA ARG A 159 10.67 13.85 1.33
C ARG A 159 12.10 14.40 1.41
N PRO A 160 13.14 13.54 1.34
CA PRO A 160 14.51 14.01 1.23
C PRO A 160 14.69 14.98 0.06
N THR A 161 15.39 16.09 0.31
CA THR A 161 15.78 17.02 -0.75
C THR A 161 16.79 16.38 -1.69
N LEU A 162 16.88 16.89 -2.93
CA LEU A 162 17.94 16.49 -3.85
C LEU A 162 19.30 16.84 -3.22
N PRO A 163 20.23 15.88 -3.07
CA PRO A 163 21.56 16.18 -2.55
C PRO A 163 22.31 17.12 -3.50
N GLU A 164 23.13 18.01 -2.94
CA GLU A 164 23.94 18.96 -3.72
C GLU A 164 24.97 18.27 -4.63
N THR A 165 25.35 17.04 -4.30
CA THR A 165 26.30 16.23 -5.09
C THR A 165 25.84 14.78 -5.12
N ILE A 166 25.86 14.17 -6.30
CA ILE A 166 25.56 12.76 -6.51
C ILE A 166 26.79 12.09 -7.13
N THR A 167 27.43 11.20 -6.38
CA THR A 167 28.56 10.39 -6.87
C THR A 167 28.02 9.17 -7.60
N LEU A 168 28.38 9.01 -8.87
CA LEU A 168 27.90 7.92 -9.73
C LEU A 168 29.06 7.19 -10.43
N THR A 169 28.83 5.95 -10.84
CA THR A 169 29.72 5.22 -11.76
C THR A 169 29.16 5.32 -13.18
N VAL A 170 30.00 5.70 -14.14
CA VAL A 170 29.56 5.84 -15.54
C VAL A 170 29.32 4.47 -16.17
N PHE A 171 28.08 4.20 -16.57
CA PHE A 171 27.73 3.10 -17.47
C PHE A 171 27.59 3.66 -18.89
N LYS A 172 28.66 3.59 -19.69
CA LYS A 172 28.69 4.15 -21.05
C LYS A 172 28.33 3.08 -22.09
N VAL A 173 27.25 3.31 -22.82
CA VAL A 173 26.98 2.65 -24.11
C VAL A 173 27.48 3.57 -25.23
N SER A 174 28.31 3.05 -26.13
CA SER A 174 28.88 3.83 -27.23
C SER A 174 28.01 3.72 -28.47
N GLY A 175 27.97 4.78 -29.29
CA GLY A 175 27.11 4.83 -30.47
C GLY A 175 25.69 5.29 -30.16
N GLU A 176 24.73 4.76 -30.90
CA GLU A 176 23.30 4.98 -30.69
C GLU A 176 22.75 3.95 -29.70
N THR A 177 21.77 4.36 -28.90
CA THR A 177 20.95 3.45 -28.09
C THR A 177 19.50 3.75 -28.44
N ASN A 178 18.87 2.85 -29.18
CA ASN A 178 17.46 2.92 -29.51
C ASN A 178 16.64 2.21 -28.39
N THR A 179 15.35 2.50 -28.28
CA THR A 179 14.47 1.83 -27.32
C THR A 179 14.39 0.33 -27.54
N ASP A 180 14.52 -0.13 -28.80
CA ASP A 180 14.53 -1.55 -29.16
C ASP A 180 15.78 -2.28 -28.62
N ASP A 181 16.90 -1.58 -28.40
CA ASP A 181 18.09 -2.17 -27.78
C ASP A 181 17.86 -2.45 -26.28
N LEU A 182 16.98 -1.68 -25.64
CA LEU A 182 16.65 -1.77 -24.22
C LEU A 182 15.44 -2.68 -23.96
N SER A 183 14.52 -2.78 -24.91
CA SER A 183 13.31 -3.60 -24.84
C SER A 183 13.02 -4.22 -26.21
N PRO A 184 13.75 -5.30 -26.58
CA PRO A 184 13.57 -5.99 -27.86
C PRO A 184 12.19 -6.62 -28.05
#